data_AF-A0A956GYF3-F1
#
_entry.id   AF-A0A956GYF3-F1
#
_cell.length_a   1.000
_cell.length_b   1.000
_cell.length_c   1.000
_cell.angle_alpha   90.00
_cell.angle_beta   90.00
_cell.angle_gamma   90.00
#
_symmetry.space_group_name_H-M   'P 1'
#
loop_
_entity.id
_entity.type
_entity.pdbx_description
1 polymer ?
#
loop_
_entity_poly.entity_id
_entity_poly.type
_entity_poly.pdbx_seq_one_letter_code
_entity_poly.pdbx_strand_id
1 'polypeptide(L)'
;MTGRISYEGKQSLRWIRVASCMVTFMEANVDFDDGLWDDWIRAFSHDSIKALMVCSWDPTQPTNQQWRRATRVMRERNLPVVVVTEARHNLALAKAASWLGTNITSFRWNELADACRQVDFATKLIPAARAKIVALRDTHGKVTGDVTMGDQGGRYIPRERDLSQPMAASRELVEETNSEIQATLEALQKRLRSRNQANTFS
;
A
#
# COMPACT_ATOMS: atom_id res chain seq x y z
N MET A 1 -14.47 27.10 -1.12
CA MET A 1 -13.50 27.23 -0.01
C MET A 1 -13.26 25.86 0.59
N THR A 2 -12.23 25.13 0.13
CA THR A 2 -11.85 23.82 0.66
C THR A 2 -11.17 24.04 2.02
N GLY A 3 -11.87 23.70 3.10
CA GLY A 3 -11.33 23.78 4.45
C GLY A 3 -10.05 22.96 4.56
N ARG A 4 -8.93 23.61 4.90
CA ARG A 4 -7.64 22.96 5.10
C ARG A 4 -7.78 22.02 6.29
N ILE A 5 -7.64 20.72 6.09
CA ILE A 5 -7.67 19.77 7.21
C ILE A 5 -6.32 19.79 7.93
N SER A 6 -6.35 19.73 9.26
CA SER A 6 -5.13 19.52 10.04
C SER A 6 -4.77 18.03 9.98
N TYR A 7 -3.51 17.73 9.67
CA TYR A 7 -2.96 16.39 9.62
C TYR A 7 -1.59 16.35 10.32
N GLU A 8 -1.15 15.15 10.69
CA GLU A 8 0.19 14.88 11.22
C GLU A 8 1.08 14.27 10.14
N GLY A 9 2.40 14.48 10.26
CA GLY A 9 3.39 14.01 9.29
C GLY A 9 3.85 15.07 8.28
N LYS A 10 4.26 14.63 7.08
CA LYS A 10 4.75 15.49 5.99
C LYS A 10 3.98 15.21 4.70
N GLN A 11 4.32 15.91 3.61
CA GLN A 11 3.69 15.66 2.31
C GLN A 11 3.83 14.19 1.87
N SER A 12 5.00 13.57 2.01
CA SER A 12 5.24 12.18 1.60
C SER A 12 4.38 11.17 2.36
N LEU A 13 4.23 11.36 3.68
CA LEU A 13 3.44 10.47 4.54
C LEU A 13 2.69 11.31 5.56
N ARG A 14 1.36 11.27 5.48
CA ARG A 14 0.45 12.07 6.31
C ARG A 14 -0.68 11.25 6.85
N TRP A 15 -1.14 11.57 8.05
CA TRP A 15 -2.24 10.86 8.68
C TRP A 15 -3.15 11.78 9.49
N ILE A 16 -4.38 11.31 9.68
CA ILE A 16 -5.37 11.89 10.57
C ILE A 16 -6.02 10.78 11.39
N ARG A 17 -6.49 11.12 12.58
CA ARG A 17 -7.34 10.23 13.36
C ARG A 17 -8.81 10.50 13.05
N VAL A 18 -9.55 9.44 12.71
CA VAL A 18 -11.01 9.47 12.54
C VAL A 18 -11.60 8.41 13.47
N ALA A 19 -12.17 8.87 14.59
CA ALA A 19 -12.62 8.00 15.68
C ALA A 19 -11.46 7.12 16.23
N SER A 20 -11.59 5.80 16.16
CA SER A 20 -10.58 4.82 16.56
C SER A 20 -9.71 4.33 15.38
N CYS A 21 -9.94 4.82 14.16
CA CYS A 21 -9.15 4.47 12.99
C CYS A 21 -8.13 5.57 12.69
N MET A 22 -6.90 5.17 12.36
CA MET A 22 -5.92 6.08 11.79
C MET A 22 -6.01 5.99 10.26
N VAL A 23 -6.29 7.11 9.60
CA VAL A 23 -6.28 7.22 8.14
C VAL A 23 -4.96 7.82 7.72
N THR A 24 -4.25 7.13 6.85
CA THR A 24 -2.96 7.53 6.30
C THR A 24 -3.10 7.74 4.81
N PHE A 25 -2.46 8.77 4.28
CA PHE A 25 -2.21 8.90 2.85
C PHE A 25 -0.71 8.87 2.57
N MET A 26 -0.30 8.00 1.66
CA MET A 26 1.08 7.84 1.20
C MET A 26 1.22 8.44 -0.19
N GLU A 27 2.14 9.39 -0.33
CA GLU A 27 2.47 9.98 -1.62
C GLU A 27 3.21 8.97 -2.50
N ALA A 28 2.90 8.97 -3.79
CA ALA A 28 3.50 8.05 -4.74
C ALA A 28 4.84 8.59 -5.26
N ASN A 29 5.74 7.68 -5.64
CA ASN A 29 7.04 8.00 -6.23
C ASN A 29 7.90 8.99 -5.39
N VAL A 30 7.73 8.98 -4.07
CA VAL A 30 8.54 9.77 -3.14
C VAL A 30 9.16 8.83 -2.13
N ASP A 31 10.42 9.08 -1.79
CA ASP A 31 11.10 8.35 -0.72
C ASP A 31 10.52 8.74 0.64
N PHE A 32 10.27 7.72 1.47
CA PHE A 32 9.83 7.94 2.84
C PHE A 32 11.05 8.05 3.75
N ASP A 33 11.19 9.21 4.38
CA ASP A 33 12.18 9.42 5.44
C ASP A 33 11.97 8.44 6.60
N ASP A 34 13.05 7.81 7.09
CA ASP A 34 12.97 6.78 8.13
C ASP A 34 12.45 7.34 9.46
N GLY A 35 12.80 8.59 9.80
CA GLY A 35 12.27 9.26 10.99
C GLY A 35 10.75 9.43 10.91
N LEU A 36 10.26 9.93 9.76
CA LEU A 36 8.83 10.06 9.50
C LEU A 36 8.10 8.70 9.50
N TRP A 37 8.74 7.66 8.96
CA TRP A 37 8.20 6.31 8.98
C TRP A 37 8.05 5.77 10.41
N ASP A 38 9.03 6.05 11.26
CA ASP A 38 9.03 5.64 12.66
C ASP A 38 8.00 6.37 13.50
N ASP A 39 7.80 7.66 13.22
CA ASP A 39 6.72 8.45 13.81
C ASP A 39 5.34 7.90 13.41
N TRP A 40 5.16 7.54 12.13
CA TRP A 40 3.94 6.92 11.64
C TRP A 40 3.67 5.56 12.30
N ILE A 41 4.69 4.71 12.42
CA ILE A 41 4.59 3.43 13.15
C ILE A 41 4.17 3.68 14.60
N ARG A 42 4.83 4.62 15.28
CA ARG A 42 4.51 4.96 16.67
C ARG A 42 3.07 5.44 16.81
N ALA A 43 2.58 6.25 15.86
CA ALA A 43 1.23 6.78 15.86
C ALA A 43 0.17 5.67 15.78
N PHE A 44 0.27 4.73 14.82
CA PHE A 44 -0.72 3.65 14.76
C PHE A 44 -0.53 2.57 15.81
N SER A 45 0.67 2.49 16.43
CA SER A 45 0.93 1.55 17.53
C SER A 45 0.20 1.91 18.82
N HIS A 46 -0.27 3.15 18.95
CA HIS A 46 -0.97 3.61 20.15
C HIS A 46 -2.28 2.82 20.39
N ASP A 47 -2.56 2.44 21.64
CA ASP A 47 -3.69 1.56 22.00
C ASP A 47 -5.07 2.12 21.68
N SER A 48 -5.17 3.45 21.56
CA SER A 48 -6.41 4.10 21.13
C SER A 48 -6.73 3.87 19.65
N ILE A 49 -5.77 3.42 18.86
CA ILE A 49 -5.94 3.10 17.44
C ILE A 49 -6.31 1.63 17.33
N LYS A 50 -7.52 1.37 16.84
CA LYS A 50 -8.14 0.04 16.70
C LYS A 50 -8.22 -0.43 15.25
N ALA A 51 -7.97 0.45 14.28
CA ALA A 51 -7.87 0.11 12.86
C ALA A 51 -6.92 1.07 12.14
N LEU A 52 -6.39 0.64 11.00
CA LEU A 52 -5.54 1.44 10.13
C LEU A 52 -6.10 1.44 8.71
N MET A 53 -6.21 2.61 8.11
CA MET A 53 -6.52 2.77 6.69
C MET A 53 -5.32 3.39 5.98
N VAL A 54 -4.73 2.68 5.02
CA VAL A 54 -3.60 3.13 4.22
C VAL A 54 -4.08 3.46 2.81
N CYS A 55 -4.07 4.74 2.48
CA CYS A 55 -4.54 5.25 1.20
C CYS A 55 -3.36 5.67 0.32
N SER A 56 -3.49 5.46 -0.97
CA SER A 56 -2.54 5.90 -1.99
C SER A 56 -3.27 5.96 -3.33
N TRP A 57 -2.87 6.82 -4.26
CA TRP A 57 -3.43 6.77 -5.62
C TRP A 57 -2.56 5.90 -6.52
N ASP A 58 -1.30 6.29 -6.63
CA ASP A 58 -0.28 5.66 -7.47
C ASP A 58 0.67 4.75 -6.65
N PRO A 59 1.57 3.99 -7.31
CA PRO A 59 2.50 3.09 -6.63
C PRO A 59 3.36 3.79 -5.57
N THR A 60 3.42 3.20 -4.39
CA THR A 60 4.30 3.62 -3.29
C THR A 60 5.47 2.66 -3.19
N GLN A 61 6.66 3.15 -2.85
CA GLN A 61 7.87 2.32 -2.77
C GLN A 61 8.52 2.42 -1.39
N PRO A 62 7.87 1.90 -0.31
CA PRO A 62 8.57 1.77 0.96
C PRO A 62 9.76 0.82 0.81
N THR A 63 10.84 1.08 1.54
CA THR A 63 11.98 0.16 1.54
C THR A 63 11.59 -1.19 2.15
N ASN A 64 12.34 -2.24 1.82
CA ASN A 64 12.10 -3.57 2.40
C ASN A 64 12.14 -3.55 3.95
N GLN A 65 13.00 -2.74 4.55
CA GLN A 65 13.09 -2.60 6.00
C GLN A 65 11.85 -1.89 6.57
N GLN A 66 11.44 -0.79 5.96
CA GLN A 66 10.23 -0.04 6.33
C GLN A 66 8.98 -0.94 6.29
N TRP A 67 8.80 -1.66 5.18
CA TRP A 67 7.68 -2.57 4.99
C TRP A 67 7.66 -3.72 6.01
N ARG A 68 8.81 -4.36 6.28
CA ARG A 68 8.90 -5.42 7.30
C ARG A 68 8.58 -4.92 8.70
N ARG A 69 9.09 -3.74 9.08
CA ARG A 69 8.81 -3.15 10.39
C ARG A 69 7.32 -2.84 10.55
N ALA A 70 6.71 -2.21 9.56
CA ALA A 70 5.30 -1.86 9.61
C ALA A 70 4.39 -3.11 9.67
N THR A 71 4.61 -4.08 8.79
CA THR A 71 3.85 -5.34 8.77
C THR A 71 4.01 -6.16 10.05
N ARG A 72 5.22 -6.18 10.63
CA ARG A 72 5.46 -6.81 11.94
C ARG A 72 4.54 -6.23 13.02
N VAL A 73 4.50 -4.90 13.16
CA VAL A 73 3.69 -4.24 14.18
C VAL A 73 2.19 -4.44 13.91
N MET A 74 1.75 -4.33 12.66
CA MET A 74 0.34 -4.59 12.29
C MET A 74 -0.10 -6.00 12.68
N ARG A 75 0.77 -7.00 12.43
CA ARG A 75 0.53 -8.39 12.78
C ARG A 75 0.56 -8.63 14.29
N GLU A 76 1.56 -8.13 14.99
CA GLU A 76 1.71 -8.30 16.45
C GLU A 76 0.50 -7.73 17.20
N ARG A 77 -0.09 -6.64 16.70
CA ARG A 77 -1.30 -6.04 17.28
C ARG A 77 -2.61 -6.63 16.74
N ASN A 78 -2.53 -7.55 15.77
CA ASN A 78 -3.67 -8.06 15.02
C ASN A 78 -4.59 -6.92 14.52
N LEU A 79 -3.98 -5.82 14.06
CA LEU A 79 -4.72 -4.61 13.72
C LEU A 79 -5.49 -4.83 12.40
N PRO A 80 -6.80 -4.54 12.34
CA PRO A 80 -7.52 -4.46 11.07
C PRO A 80 -6.91 -3.36 10.19
N VAL A 81 -6.40 -3.74 9.03
CA VAL A 81 -5.81 -2.84 8.05
C VAL A 81 -6.63 -2.85 6.77
N VAL A 82 -6.93 -1.67 6.27
CA VAL A 82 -7.60 -1.46 4.99
C VAL A 82 -6.68 -0.66 4.07
N VAL A 83 -6.42 -1.18 2.87
CA VAL A 83 -5.64 -0.48 1.84
C VAL A 83 -6.58 0.05 0.78
N VAL A 84 -6.54 1.34 0.49
CA VAL A 84 -7.33 1.97 -0.57
C VAL A 84 -6.39 2.49 -1.65
N THR A 85 -6.44 1.92 -2.85
CA THR A 85 -5.48 2.24 -3.91
C THR A 85 -5.96 1.92 -5.34
N GLU A 86 -5.53 2.74 -6.31
CA GLU A 86 -5.67 2.40 -7.74
C GLU A 86 -4.48 1.60 -8.28
N ALA A 87 -3.35 1.60 -7.57
CA ALA A 87 -2.12 0.96 -8.02
C ALA A 87 -2.12 -0.56 -7.79
N ARG A 88 -1.93 -1.33 -8.88
CA ARG A 88 -1.77 -2.80 -8.81
C ARG A 88 -0.58 -3.23 -7.95
N HIS A 89 0.50 -2.44 -7.94
CA HIS A 89 1.67 -2.68 -7.10
C HIS A 89 1.30 -2.69 -5.61
N ASN A 90 0.56 -1.69 -5.15
CA ASN A 90 0.16 -1.57 -3.74
C ASN A 90 -0.83 -2.69 -3.35
N LEU A 91 -1.70 -3.12 -4.27
CA LEU A 91 -2.54 -4.31 -4.05
C LEU A 91 -1.71 -5.59 -3.86
N ALA A 92 -0.62 -5.75 -4.63
CA ALA A 92 0.28 -6.90 -4.47
C ALA A 92 1.01 -6.87 -3.11
N LEU A 93 1.46 -5.68 -2.67
CA LEU A 93 2.04 -5.50 -1.34
C LEU A 93 1.05 -5.84 -0.22
N ALA A 94 -0.21 -5.39 -0.35
CA ALA A 94 -1.25 -5.71 0.62
C ALA A 94 -1.51 -7.23 0.68
N LYS A 95 -1.57 -7.90 -0.47
CA LYS A 95 -1.72 -9.36 -0.55
C LYS A 95 -0.53 -10.10 0.08
N ALA A 96 0.69 -9.64 -0.17
CA ALA A 96 1.89 -10.20 0.45
C ALA A 96 1.86 -10.04 1.98
N ALA A 97 1.46 -8.87 2.49
CA ALA A 97 1.30 -8.65 3.94
C ALA A 97 0.23 -9.55 4.56
N SER A 98 -0.85 -9.84 3.83
CA SER A 98 -1.90 -10.79 4.24
C SER A 98 -1.34 -12.20 4.40
N TRP A 99 -0.54 -12.67 3.43
CA TRP A 99 0.14 -13.98 3.51
C TRP A 99 1.11 -14.09 4.69
N LEU A 100 1.67 -12.96 5.15
CA LEU A 100 2.52 -12.91 6.35
C LEU A 100 1.73 -12.87 7.67
N GLY A 101 0.41 -12.95 7.62
CA GLY A 101 -0.49 -13.00 8.78
C GLY A 101 -1.06 -11.66 9.21
N THR A 102 -0.93 -10.60 8.40
CA THR A 102 -1.56 -9.32 8.70
C THR A 102 -3.06 -9.37 8.36
N ASN A 103 -3.92 -8.86 9.24
CA ASN A 103 -5.34 -8.71 8.96
C ASN A 103 -5.57 -7.53 8.00
N ILE A 104 -5.30 -7.73 6.71
CA ILE A 104 -5.34 -6.69 5.69
C ILE A 104 -6.32 -7.02 4.58
N THR A 105 -7.10 -6.01 4.18
CA THR A 105 -8.03 -6.06 3.05
C THR A 105 -7.77 -4.87 2.15
N SER A 106 -8.05 -5.01 0.85
CA SER A 106 -7.78 -3.96 -0.13
C SER A 106 -9.03 -3.60 -0.92
N PHE A 107 -9.14 -2.31 -1.25
CA PHE A 107 -10.27 -1.69 -1.93
C PHE A 107 -9.75 -0.68 -2.96
N ARG A 108 -10.58 -0.41 -3.96
CA ARG A 108 -10.42 0.70 -4.90
C ARG A 108 -10.99 2.00 -4.32
N TRP A 109 -10.66 3.15 -4.90
CA TRP A 109 -11.18 4.44 -4.41
C TRP A 109 -12.68 4.62 -4.62
N ASN A 110 -13.25 4.01 -5.67
CA ASN A 110 -14.70 3.97 -5.88
C ASN A 110 -15.42 3.14 -4.79
N GLU A 111 -14.72 2.21 -4.14
CA GLU A 111 -15.20 1.37 -3.03
C GLU A 111 -14.91 1.98 -1.65
N LEU A 112 -14.53 3.27 -1.58
CA LEU A 112 -14.14 3.92 -0.31
C LEU A 112 -15.24 3.84 0.77
N ALA A 113 -16.52 3.79 0.38
CA ALA A 113 -17.61 3.62 1.34
C ALA A 113 -17.60 2.23 2.00
N ASP A 114 -17.24 1.18 1.26
CA ASP A 114 -17.13 -0.19 1.77
C ASP A 114 -15.87 -0.33 2.63
N ALA A 115 -14.76 0.27 2.19
CA ALA A 115 -13.53 0.39 2.98
C ALA A 115 -13.78 1.06 4.36
N CYS A 116 -14.62 2.10 4.41
CA CYS A 116 -15.02 2.74 5.66
C CYS A 116 -15.83 1.80 6.57
N ARG A 117 -16.73 0.98 6.02
CA ARG A 117 -17.49 -0.01 6.80
C ARG A 117 -16.58 -1.10 7.37
N GLN A 118 -15.57 -1.50 6.61
CA GLN A 118 -14.61 -2.54 7.03
C GLN A 118 -13.81 -2.12 8.27
N VAL A 119 -13.53 -0.83 8.46
CA VAL A 119 -12.88 -0.28 9.67
C VAL A 119 -13.87 0.17 10.74
N ASP A 120 -15.12 -0.32 10.67
CA ASP A 120 -16.20 -0.06 11.64
C ASP A 120 -16.57 1.43 11.80
N PHE A 121 -16.54 2.20 10.72
CA PHE A 121 -17.16 3.53 10.74
C PHE A 121 -18.67 3.40 10.75
N ALA A 122 -19.30 4.01 11.77
CA ALA A 122 -20.76 4.09 11.86
C ALA A 122 -21.34 4.67 10.55
N THR A 123 -22.40 4.05 10.03
CA THR A 123 -22.99 4.39 8.72
C THR A 123 -23.28 5.88 8.55
N LYS A 124 -23.72 6.55 9.61
CA LYS A 124 -24.02 7.99 9.63
C LYS A 124 -22.76 8.87 9.47
N LEU A 125 -21.59 8.37 9.85
CA LEU A 125 -20.32 9.09 9.80
C LEU A 125 -19.55 8.85 8.50
N ILE A 126 -19.92 7.83 7.71
CA ILE A 126 -19.23 7.49 6.45
C ILE A 126 -19.12 8.68 5.49
N PRO A 127 -20.19 9.48 5.22
CA PRO A 127 -20.05 10.64 4.33
C PRO A 127 -19.00 11.65 4.81
N ALA A 128 -18.99 11.95 6.12
CA ALA A 128 -18.04 12.87 6.71
C ALA A 128 -16.61 12.30 6.72
N ALA A 129 -16.45 11.00 6.99
CA ALA A 129 -15.16 10.32 6.93
C ALA A 129 -14.60 10.33 5.50
N ARG A 130 -15.40 9.99 4.49
CA ARG A 130 -15.02 10.06 3.08
C ARG A 130 -14.55 11.45 2.68
N ALA A 131 -15.28 12.49 3.08
CA ALA A 131 -14.88 13.87 2.81
C ALA A 131 -13.51 14.20 3.44
N LYS A 132 -13.24 13.76 4.67
CA LYS A 132 -11.94 13.94 5.32
C LYS A 132 -10.81 13.17 4.62
N ILE A 133 -11.06 11.93 4.20
CA ILE A 133 -10.07 11.10 3.49
C ILE A 133 -9.71 11.72 2.14
N VAL A 134 -10.72 12.19 1.38
CA VAL A 134 -10.52 12.89 0.10
C VAL A 134 -9.78 14.21 0.32
N ALA A 135 -10.15 14.98 1.35
CA ALA A 135 -9.43 16.20 1.70
C ALA A 135 -7.97 15.92 2.06
N LEU A 136 -7.67 14.81 2.76
CA LEU A 136 -6.31 14.39 3.09
C LEU A 136 -5.49 14.07 1.85
N ARG A 137 -6.08 13.31 0.92
CA ARG A 137 -5.48 13.03 -0.39
C ARG A 137 -5.16 14.35 -1.10
N ASP A 138 -6.15 15.22 -1.25
CA ASP A 138 -6.05 16.41 -2.11
C ASP A 138 -5.38 17.62 -1.43
N THR A 139 -4.85 17.46 -0.21
CA THR A 139 -4.27 18.57 0.57
C THR A 139 -3.12 19.27 -0.17
N HIS A 140 -2.37 18.53 -1.00
CA HIS A 140 -1.22 19.04 -1.76
C HIS A 140 -1.47 19.09 -3.27
N GLY A 141 -2.73 19.12 -3.69
CA GLY A 141 -3.14 19.09 -5.10
C GLY A 141 -4.04 17.89 -5.39
N LYS A 142 -4.89 18.02 -6.41
CA LYS A 142 -5.77 16.92 -6.83
C LYS A 142 -4.93 15.78 -7.39
N VAL A 143 -5.03 14.61 -6.76
CA VAL A 143 -4.29 13.40 -7.18
C VAL A 143 -5.08 12.59 -8.23
N THR A 144 -6.38 12.86 -8.38
CA THR A 144 -7.20 12.23 -9.41
C THR A 144 -6.81 12.71 -10.80
N GLY A 145 -6.47 11.80 -11.71
CA GLY A 145 -6.72 12.03 -13.14
C GLY A 145 -8.22 12.23 -13.37
N ASP A 146 -8.64 12.73 -14.54
CA ASP A 146 -10.06 12.87 -14.94
C ASP A 146 -10.79 11.51 -15.01
N VAL A 147 -10.89 10.81 -13.89
CA VAL A 147 -11.76 9.68 -13.68
C VAL A 147 -12.99 10.27 -13.03
N THR A 148 -13.90 10.71 -13.89
CA THR A 148 -15.25 11.13 -13.55
C THR A 148 -15.86 10.07 -12.64
N MET A 149 -16.00 10.39 -11.35
CA MET A 149 -16.80 9.60 -10.42
C MET A 149 -18.26 9.74 -10.85
N GLY A 150 -18.69 8.93 -11.81
CA GLY A 150 -20.04 8.95 -12.34
C GLY A 150 -20.26 7.90 -13.42
N ASP A 151 -21.00 6.87 -13.03
CA ASP A 151 -22.01 6.12 -13.80
C ASP A 151 -21.68 5.59 -15.22
N GLN A 152 -21.81 4.27 -15.36
CA GLN A 152 -22.08 3.47 -16.56
C GLN A 152 -21.42 3.82 -17.91
N GLY A 153 -20.61 2.86 -18.38
CA GLY A 153 -20.54 2.47 -19.80
C GLY A 153 -19.93 3.49 -20.76
N GLY A 154 -18.60 3.50 -20.90
CA GLY A 154 -17.95 4.31 -21.92
C GLY A 154 -16.55 3.82 -22.27
N ARG A 155 -16.34 3.53 -23.55
CA ARG A 155 -15.13 2.97 -24.15
C ARG A 155 -13.88 3.77 -23.79
N TYR A 156 -12.82 3.04 -23.43
CA TYR A 156 -11.47 3.53 -23.29
C TYR A 156 -10.95 4.03 -24.64
N ILE A 157 -10.62 5.31 -24.76
CA ILE A 157 -9.79 5.82 -25.85
C ILE A 157 -8.40 6.05 -25.26
N PRO A 158 -7.37 5.28 -25.66
CA PRO A 158 -6.00 5.50 -25.22
C PRO A 158 -5.52 6.85 -25.74
N ARG A 159 -5.04 7.70 -24.83
CA ARG A 159 -4.33 8.92 -25.17
C ARG A 159 -2.90 8.53 -25.50
N GLU A 160 -2.53 8.60 -26.78
CA GLU A 160 -1.16 8.42 -27.26
C GLU A 160 -0.23 9.35 -26.48
N ARG A 161 0.74 8.76 -25.75
CA ARG A 161 1.93 9.44 -25.29
C ARG A 161 3.09 9.00 -26.14
N ASP A 162 3.73 10.01 -26.70
CA ASP A 162 5.01 10.06 -27.36
C ASP A 162 6.01 9.01 -26.85
N LEU A 163 6.35 8.06 -27.72
CA LEU A 163 7.30 6.98 -27.51
C LEU A 163 8.64 7.37 -28.13
N SER A 164 9.42 8.16 -27.41
CA SER A 164 10.82 8.45 -27.74
C SER A 164 11.76 8.16 -26.56
N GLN A 165 11.89 6.85 -26.26
CA GLN A 165 13.03 6.10 -25.64
C GLN A 165 13.55 6.43 -24.20
N PRO A 166 14.25 5.49 -23.50
CA PRO A 166 14.62 4.11 -23.90
C PRO A 166 14.15 3.00 -22.93
N MET A 167 13.53 1.95 -23.47
CA MET A 167 13.20 0.66 -22.83
C MET A 167 14.39 -0.31 -22.78
N ALA A 168 15.61 0.19 -22.58
CA ALA A 168 16.82 -0.64 -22.49
C ALA A 168 17.11 -1.04 -21.03
N ALA A 169 17.04 -0.09 -20.09
CA ALA A 169 17.42 -0.31 -18.70
C ALA A 169 16.49 -1.26 -17.92
N SER A 170 15.21 -1.33 -18.29
CA SER A 170 14.24 -2.21 -17.59
C SER A 170 14.29 -3.67 -18.02
N ARG A 171 14.92 -4.02 -19.15
CA ARG A 171 15.10 -5.42 -19.54
C ARG A 171 16.31 -6.03 -18.86
N GLU A 172 17.41 -5.27 -18.79
CA GLU A 172 18.66 -5.69 -18.15
C GLU A 172 18.44 -5.99 -16.65
N LEU A 173 17.73 -5.12 -15.92
CA LEU A 173 17.42 -5.34 -14.49
C LEU A 173 16.50 -6.56 -14.25
N VAL A 174 15.57 -6.81 -15.17
CA VAL A 174 14.62 -7.94 -15.07
C VAL A 174 15.28 -9.27 -15.43
N GLU A 175 16.21 -9.26 -16.38
CA GLU A 175 17.02 -10.43 -16.76
C GLU A 175 18.02 -10.80 -15.65
N GLU A 176 18.67 -9.80 -15.05
CA GLU A 176 19.62 -10.00 -13.94
C GLU A 176 18.90 -10.60 -12.72
N THR A 177 17.74 -10.07 -12.34
CA THR A 177 16.94 -10.59 -11.21
C THR A 177 16.42 -12.01 -11.48
N ASN A 178 16.06 -12.35 -12.72
CA ASN A 178 15.63 -13.70 -13.08
C ASN A 178 16.78 -14.73 -12.98
N SER A 179 18.00 -14.33 -13.37
CA SER A 179 19.18 -15.20 -13.31
C SER A 179 19.56 -15.55 -11.87
N GLU A 180 19.48 -14.59 -10.94
CA GLU A 180 19.76 -14.79 -9.53
C GLU A 180 18.72 -15.71 -8.86
N ILE A 181 17.45 -15.57 -9.21
CA ILE A 181 16.37 -16.43 -8.71
C ILE A 181 16.55 -17.86 -9.21
N GLN A 182 16.91 -18.05 -10.48
CA GLN A 182 17.16 -19.38 -11.06
C GLN A 182 18.37 -20.05 -10.41
N ALA A 183 19.49 -19.33 -10.22
CA ALA A 183 20.67 -19.85 -9.54
C ALA A 183 20.38 -20.26 -8.08
N THR A 184 19.56 -19.47 -7.38
CA THR A 184 19.17 -19.77 -6.00
C THR A 184 18.27 -21.02 -5.91
N LEU A 185 17.35 -21.20 -6.86
CA LEU A 185 16.50 -22.38 -6.95
C LEU A 185 17.30 -23.65 -7.25
N GLU A 186 18.26 -23.59 -8.16
CA GLU A 186 19.13 -24.72 -8.48
C GLU A 186 20.01 -25.13 -7.27
N ALA A 187 20.56 -24.15 -6.55
CA ALA A 187 21.34 -24.41 -5.34
C ALA A 187 20.49 -25.09 -4.25
N LEU A 188 19.24 -24.66 -4.07
CA LEU A 188 18.29 -25.29 -3.13
C LEU A 188 17.92 -26.71 -3.56
N GLN A 189 17.63 -26.94 -4.84
CA GLN A 189 17.32 -28.27 -5.35
C GLN A 189 18.49 -29.24 -5.19
N LYS A 190 19.72 -28.78 -5.45
CA LYS A 190 20.94 -29.58 -5.26
C LYS A 190 21.12 -29.94 -3.78
N ARG A 191 20.92 -28.99 -2.87
CA ARG A 191 21.02 -29.21 -1.42
C ARG A 191 19.98 -30.21 -0.89
N LEU A 192 18.75 -30.14 -1.41
CA LEU A 192 17.69 -31.10 -1.06
C LEU A 192 17.97 -32.51 -1.58
N ARG A 193 18.51 -32.64 -2.80
CA ARG A 193 18.92 -33.94 -3.36
C ARG A 193 20.05 -34.59 -2.56
N SER A 194 21.08 -33.83 -2.19
CA SER A 194 22.19 -34.33 -1.35
C SER A 194 21.71 -34.78 0.03
N ARG A 195 20.74 -34.07 0.62
CA ARG A 195 20.18 -34.42 1.93
C ARG A 195 19.29 -35.68 1.87
N ASN A 196 18.55 -35.88 0.78
CA ASN A 196 17.77 -37.10 0.59
C ASN A 196 18.67 -38.32 0.34
N GLN A 197 19.76 -38.18 -0.42
CA GLN A 197 20.73 -39.25 -0.63
C GLN A 197 21.47 -39.64 0.66
N ALA A 198 21.83 -38.68 1.51
CA ALA A 198 22.46 -38.96 2.81
C ALA A 198 21.55 -39.74 3.78
N ASN A 199 20.23 -39.57 3.66
CA ASN A 199 19.23 -40.28 4.49
C ASN A 199 18.87 -41.68 3.96
N THR A 200 19.37 -42.10 2.80
CA THR A 200 19.05 -43.43 2.22
C THR A 200 20.13 -44.48 2.51
N PHE A 201 21.24 -44.08 3.15
CA PHE A 201 22.36 -44.95 3.53
C PHE A 201 22.58 -45.05 5.05
N SER A 202 21.53 -44.81 5.84
CA SER A 202 21.49 -45.09 7.30
C SER A 202 20.38 -46.07 7.62
#